data_AF-A0A7S3L7V0-F1
#
_entry.id   AF-A0A7S3L7V0-F1
#
_cell.length_a   1.000
_cell.length_b   1.000
_cell.length_c   1.000
_cell.angle_alpha   90.00
_cell.angle_beta   90.00
_cell.angle_gamma   90.00
#
_symmetry.space_group_name_H-M   'P 1'
#
loop_
_entity.id
_entity.type
_entity.pdbx_description
1 polymer ?
#
loop_
_entity_poly.entity_id
_entity_poly.type
_entity_poly.pdbx_seq_one_letter_code
_entity_poly.pdbx_strand_id
1 'polypeptide(L)'
;KDLILWLLSNNCKEYIILYLSSSTMEESTHEMDGSMKGIVEESTHSVFEDAPKEVDKHAATAAPLAAKELSADQAIEQLHRWIKEGKIPQSEVGVMKIIVNDHDSQKEKIVKLKSLLGRSAKAQREAKVDLDATLKKLDNAFREIERLNKKIDKLANRPTHMELLADFETNFDRALLSVGSQQVGGEETAPSTSMTSTLEKESAVVDHLLMQELNDARARVEKLESLNAALMHRASQLEGEVKDRRRENDELSNKVSRLELEKRMAVMEAEHATRSMQEKAASLAEMQMEIDMVTRASMTANVRAAHGEEIMKTVKSDKKRVQELESQVQALQEWALASSEAKTLATERVKLLETQLRALQHGNSTQAGEERILSTYKGSLVVGAGDISSHVVVLEDSVLEEAKSAERVVLRWHFDLNKEDLSVDFSLLKGKCPDKSMHKNADPIIDKRVVRGGAEGEQEYAFAVDNACTMVFSNVKSWIRPRTVRYTVSLLVLSNE
;
A
#
# COMPACT_ATOMS: atom_id res chain seq x y z
N LYS A 1 44.70 -7.02 -6.45
CA LYS A 1 44.20 -7.25 -5.07
C LYS A 1 43.43 -6.04 -4.54
N ASP A 2 44.01 -4.86 -4.52
CA ASP A 2 43.37 -3.67 -3.90
C ASP A 2 42.01 -3.29 -4.53
N LEU A 3 41.88 -3.39 -5.86
CA LEU A 3 40.58 -3.22 -6.55
C LEU A 3 39.50 -4.22 -6.08
N ILE A 4 39.89 -5.45 -5.71
CA ILE A 4 38.98 -6.50 -5.24
C ILE A 4 38.52 -6.18 -3.81
N LEU A 5 39.45 -5.77 -2.95
CA LEU A 5 39.16 -5.29 -1.59
C LEU A 5 38.24 -4.05 -1.61
N TRP A 6 38.46 -3.13 -2.55
CA TRP A 6 37.62 -1.95 -2.75
C TRP A 6 36.20 -2.32 -3.24
N LEU A 7 36.07 -3.23 -4.21
CA LEU A 7 34.77 -3.73 -4.67
C LEU A 7 33.98 -4.44 -3.57
N LEU A 8 34.64 -5.31 -2.79
CA LEU A 8 34.02 -5.98 -1.63
C LEU A 8 33.57 -4.96 -0.57
N SER A 9 34.38 -3.94 -0.31
CA SER A 9 34.03 -2.87 0.65
C SER A 9 32.84 -2.02 0.20
N ASN A 10 32.74 -1.69 -1.09
CA ASN A 10 31.64 -0.87 -1.61
C ASN A 10 30.33 -1.64 -1.79
N ASN A 11 30.35 -2.93 -2.15
CA ASN A 11 29.13 -3.77 -2.15
C ASN A 11 28.47 -3.83 -0.76
N CYS A 12 29.25 -3.80 0.32
CA CYS A 12 28.69 -3.69 1.68
C CYS A 12 28.05 -2.32 1.97
N LYS A 13 28.54 -1.22 1.37
CA LYS A 13 27.96 0.12 1.58
C LYS A 13 26.61 0.29 0.88
N GLU A 14 26.44 -0.21 -0.34
CA GLU A 14 25.13 -0.15 -1.01
C GLU A 14 24.06 -0.94 -0.26
N TYR A 15 24.42 -2.07 0.36
CA TYR A 15 23.53 -2.83 1.24
C TYR A 15 23.04 -2.01 2.44
N ILE A 16 23.92 -1.24 3.09
CA ILE A 16 23.56 -0.37 4.22
C ILE A 16 22.63 0.77 3.77
N ILE A 17 22.89 1.39 2.62
CA ILE A 17 22.06 2.48 2.09
C ILE A 17 20.64 2.00 1.71
N LEU A 18 20.51 0.81 1.09
CA LEU A 18 19.21 0.22 0.77
C LEU A 18 18.41 -0.18 2.02
N TYR A 19 19.09 -0.66 3.07
CA TYR A 19 18.46 -0.99 4.35
C TYR A 19 17.92 0.27 5.06
N LEU A 20 18.74 1.33 5.15
CA LEU A 20 18.35 2.60 5.75
C LEU A 20 17.21 3.28 4.97
N SER A 21 17.25 3.27 3.64
CA SER A 21 16.19 3.86 2.79
C SER A 21 14.84 3.15 2.92
N SER A 22 14.85 1.86 3.25
CA SER A 22 13.63 1.10 3.51
C SER A 22 13.07 1.39 4.91
N SER A 23 13.95 1.51 5.90
CA SER A 23 13.56 1.81 7.30
C SER A 23 12.91 3.19 7.45
N THR A 24 13.38 4.20 6.70
CA THR A 24 12.81 5.56 6.74
C THR A 24 11.40 5.69 6.15
N MET A 25 10.88 4.66 5.45
CA MET A 25 9.48 4.68 4.99
C MET A 25 8.48 4.16 6.02
N GLU A 26 8.87 3.23 6.91
CA GLU A 26 7.95 2.68 7.92
C GLU A 26 7.56 3.70 9.01
N GLU A 27 8.46 4.63 9.37
CA GLU A 27 8.16 5.70 10.34
C GLU A 27 7.16 6.74 9.80
N SER A 28 7.08 6.94 8.47
CA SER A 28 6.21 7.96 7.86
C SER A 28 4.71 7.61 7.85
N THR A 29 4.36 6.36 8.16
CA THR A 29 2.98 5.86 8.09
C THR A 29 2.27 5.76 9.45
N HIS A 30 2.91 6.17 10.56
CA HIS A 30 2.37 5.95 11.90
C HIS A 30 1.76 7.18 12.60
N GLU A 31 1.82 8.38 11.99
CA GLU A 31 1.26 9.64 12.51
C GLU A 31 0.05 10.17 11.70
N MET A 32 -0.93 9.34 11.35
CA MET A 32 -2.27 9.81 10.94
C MET A 32 -3.39 8.87 11.40
N ASP A 33 -3.47 8.61 12.70
CA ASP A 33 -4.71 8.14 13.32
C ASP A 33 -4.89 8.72 14.73
N GLY A 34 -5.65 9.82 14.84
CA GLY A 34 -5.82 10.53 16.11
C GLY A 34 -6.54 11.88 16.02
N SER A 35 -7.76 11.91 16.57
CA SER A 35 -8.49 13.12 17.00
C SER A 35 -9.10 14.06 15.95
N MET A 36 -10.26 13.66 15.41
CA MET A 36 -11.33 14.63 15.16
C MET A 36 -12.07 14.96 16.46
N LYS A 37 -11.66 16.06 17.11
CA LYS A 37 -12.52 16.88 17.99
C LYS A 37 -12.25 18.33 17.64
N GLY A 38 -13.25 19.02 17.10
CA GLY A 38 -13.09 20.41 16.67
C GLY A 38 -13.15 21.39 17.85
N ILE A 39 -12.61 22.59 17.63
CA ILE A 39 -13.15 23.89 18.04
C ILE A 39 -12.31 24.98 17.34
N VAL A 40 -13.01 25.90 16.67
CA VAL A 40 -12.77 27.35 16.48
C VAL A 40 -11.34 27.89 16.28
N GLU A 41 -11.21 28.67 15.20
CA GLU A 41 -10.32 29.83 14.96
C GLU A 41 -9.10 30.05 15.88
N GLU A 42 -7.90 30.12 15.28
CA GLU A 42 -7.22 31.42 15.23
C GLU A 42 -6.19 31.52 14.09
N SER A 43 -5.93 32.76 13.68
CA SER A 43 -4.97 33.13 12.64
C SER A 43 -3.53 33.08 13.15
N THR A 44 -2.56 32.70 12.31
CA THR A 44 -1.27 33.40 12.28
C THR A 44 -0.56 33.25 10.93
N HIS A 45 0.00 34.35 10.46
CA HIS A 45 0.99 34.38 9.39
C HIS A 45 2.29 33.67 9.83
N SER A 46 2.92 32.95 8.89
CA SER A 46 4.37 33.04 8.72
C SER A 46 4.75 32.94 7.24
N VAL A 47 5.22 34.06 6.72
CA VAL A 47 6.12 34.11 5.55
C VAL A 47 7.54 33.88 6.08
N PHE A 48 8.42 33.25 5.30
CA PHE A 48 9.86 33.52 5.10
C PHE A 48 10.39 32.37 4.21
N GLU A 49 10.74 32.67 2.96
CA GLU A 49 12.10 33.02 2.49
C GLU A 49 13.08 31.84 2.61
N ASP A 50 13.45 31.20 1.50
CA ASP A 50 14.44 31.63 0.49
C ASP A 50 15.88 31.26 0.86
N ALA A 51 16.58 30.68 -0.12
CA ALA A 51 17.93 30.16 0.05
C ALA A 51 18.99 31.22 -0.30
N PRO A 52 20.14 31.22 0.38
CA PRO A 52 21.36 31.80 -0.18
C PRO A 52 22.26 30.71 -0.80
N LYS A 53 22.70 30.97 -2.03
CA LYS A 53 23.91 30.38 -2.61
C LYS A 53 25.10 31.32 -2.36
N GLU A 54 26.29 30.77 -2.59
CA GLU A 54 27.57 31.48 -2.70
C GLU A 54 28.13 32.09 -1.41
N VAL A 55 29.43 32.32 -1.26
CA VAL A 55 30.67 31.70 -1.81
C VAL A 55 31.73 32.13 -0.80
N ASP A 56 32.68 31.27 -0.43
CA ASP A 56 34.02 31.83 -0.19
C ASP A 56 35.15 30.85 -0.50
N LYS A 57 36.29 31.41 -0.90
CA LYS A 57 37.48 30.68 -1.38
C LYS A 57 38.67 30.86 -0.43
N HIS A 58 39.67 30.01 -0.64
CA HIS A 58 41.05 30.10 -0.14
C HIS A 58 41.34 29.58 1.27
N ALA A 59 41.72 28.30 1.33
CA ALA A 59 42.97 27.89 1.98
C ALA A 59 43.58 26.72 1.20
N ALA A 60 44.75 26.93 0.58
CA ALA A 60 45.45 25.89 -0.18
C ALA A 60 46.55 25.25 0.67
N THR A 61 46.40 23.95 0.98
CA THR A 61 47.50 23.16 1.56
C THR A 61 47.40 21.70 1.13
N ALA A 62 48.50 21.18 0.59
CA ALA A 62 48.77 19.77 0.26
C ALA A 62 47.69 19.02 -0.57
N ALA A 63 47.90 18.94 -1.89
CA ALA A 63 47.13 18.03 -2.74
C ALA A 63 47.56 16.57 -2.51
N PRO A 64 46.66 15.66 -2.10
CA PRO A 64 46.86 14.23 -2.35
C PRO A 64 46.64 13.96 -3.85
N LEU A 65 47.41 13.04 -4.41
CA LEU A 65 47.22 12.57 -5.80
C LEU A 65 45.79 12.04 -5.96
N ALA A 66 44.96 12.77 -6.70
CA ALA A 66 43.58 12.40 -6.97
C ALA A 66 43.52 11.18 -7.90
N ALA A 67 43.64 9.99 -7.30
CA ALA A 67 43.25 8.75 -7.95
C ALA A 67 41.77 8.89 -8.35
N LYS A 68 41.52 8.91 -9.66
CA LYS A 68 40.18 9.02 -10.23
C LYS A 68 39.39 7.80 -9.76
N GLU A 69 38.45 7.97 -8.83
CA GLU A 69 37.61 6.86 -8.36
C GLU A 69 36.81 6.33 -9.55
N LEU A 70 37.11 5.10 -9.99
CA LEU A 70 36.31 4.43 -11.01
C LEU A 70 34.95 4.11 -10.40
N SER A 71 33.86 4.28 -11.17
CA SER A 71 32.57 3.75 -10.72
C SER A 71 32.60 2.22 -10.69
N ALA A 72 31.71 1.59 -9.91
CA ALA A 72 31.61 0.13 -9.84
C ALA A 72 31.45 -0.50 -11.23
N ASP A 73 30.61 0.07 -12.09
CA ASP A 73 30.45 -0.32 -13.50
C ASP A 73 31.79 -0.29 -14.28
N GLN A 74 32.58 0.77 -14.12
CA GLN A 74 33.87 0.90 -14.82
C GLN A 74 34.92 -0.08 -14.29
N ALA A 75 34.89 -0.38 -12.99
CA ALA A 75 35.75 -1.39 -12.37
C ALA A 75 35.38 -2.81 -12.85
N ILE A 76 34.08 -3.11 -12.97
CA ILE A 76 33.55 -4.38 -13.51
C ILE A 76 33.89 -4.54 -15.00
N GLU A 77 33.78 -3.48 -15.81
CA GLU A 77 34.24 -3.51 -17.21
C GLU A 77 35.74 -3.78 -17.34
N GLN A 78 36.58 -3.18 -16.48
CA GLN A 78 38.01 -3.48 -16.46
C GLN A 78 38.30 -4.93 -16.04
N LEU A 79 37.54 -5.47 -15.08
CA LEU A 79 37.58 -6.87 -14.68
C LEU A 79 37.27 -7.81 -15.84
N HIS A 80 36.17 -7.58 -16.57
CA HIS A 80 35.84 -8.31 -17.80
C HIS A 80 36.98 -8.25 -18.83
N ARG A 81 37.56 -7.06 -19.01
CA ARG A 81 38.66 -6.85 -19.97
C ARG A 81 39.91 -7.63 -19.56
N TRP A 82 40.31 -7.61 -18.29
CA TRP A 82 41.45 -8.37 -17.79
C TRP A 82 41.22 -9.89 -17.84
N ILE A 83 39.99 -10.37 -17.62
CA ILE A 83 39.63 -11.78 -17.81
C ILE A 83 39.81 -12.17 -19.28
N LYS A 84 39.34 -11.34 -20.22
CA LYS A 84 39.43 -11.58 -21.67
C LYS A 84 40.86 -11.47 -22.21
N GLU A 85 41.67 -10.59 -21.64
CA GLU A 85 43.09 -10.39 -21.97
C GLU A 85 44.02 -11.44 -21.31
N GLY A 86 43.49 -12.35 -20.48
CA GLY A 86 44.30 -13.37 -19.80
C GLY A 86 45.25 -12.82 -18.73
N LYS A 87 45.04 -11.58 -18.27
CA LYS A 87 45.90 -10.90 -17.27
C LYS A 87 45.67 -11.36 -15.83
N ILE A 88 44.63 -12.18 -15.59
CA ILE A 88 44.28 -12.75 -14.30
C ILE A 88 44.64 -14.24 -14.30
N PRO A 89 45.26 -14.77 -13.23
CA PRO A 89 45.58 -16.20 -13.12
C PRO A 89 44.35 -17.09 -13.32
N GLN A 90 44.49 -18.21 -14.04
CA GLN A 90 43.41 -19.18 -14.31
C GLN A 90 42.65 -19.60 -13.03
N SER A 91 43.36 -19.74 -11.90
CA SER A 91 42.80 -20.04 -10.58
C SER A 91 41.88 -18.95 -10.01
N GLU A 92 42.09 -17.69 -10.37
CA GLU A 92 41.30 -16.54 -9.90
C GLU A 92 40.16 -16.17 -10.86
N VAL A 93 40.25 -16.55 -12.14
CA VAL A 93 39.22 -16.28 -13.17
C VAL A 93 37.85 -16.84 -12.77
N GLY A 94 37.80 -18.00 -12.11
CA GLY A 94 36.54 -18.58 -11.63
C GLY A 94 35.82 -17.69 -10.61
N VAL A 95 36.56 -17.22 -9.59
CA VAL A 95 36.02 -16.32 -8.55
C VAL A 95 35.61 -14.97 -9.15
N MET A 96 36.40 -14.42 -10.05
CA MET A 96 36.09 -13.14 -10.69
C MET A 96 34.85 -13.21 -11.60
N LYS A 97 34.62 -14.33 -12.30
CA LYS A 97 33.37 -14.56 -13.05
C LYS A 97 32.14 -14.61 -12.14
N ILE A 98 32.26 -15.17 -10.94
CA ILE A 98 31.17 -15.19 -9.96
C ILE A 98 30.83 -13.77 -9.50
N ILE A 99 31.84 -12.98 -9.10
CA ILE A 99 31.66 -11.58 -8.67
C ILE A 99 31.01 -10.72 -9.76
N VAL A 100 31.44 -10.89 -11.01
CA VAL A 100 30.87 -10.19 -12.18
C VAL A 100 29.40 -10.57 -12.41
N ASN A 101 29.08 -11.87 -12.41
CA ASN A 101 27.70 -12.35 -12.59
C ASN A 101 26.76 -11.88 -11.45
N ASP A 102 27.26 -11.83 -10.20
CA ASP A 102 26.52 -11.32 -9.05
C ASP A 102 26.24 -9.81 -9.18
N HIS A 103 27.22 -9.04 -9.64
CA HIS A 103 27.04 -7.60 -9.91
C HIS A 103 25.99 -7.36 -11.00
N ASP A 104 26.02 -8.12 -12.11
CA ASP A 104 25.00 -8.00 -13.17
C ASP A 104 23.61 -8.40 -12.66
N SER A 105 23.51 -9.45 -11.84
CA SER A 105 22.27 -9.86 -11.15
C SER A 105 21.73 -8.76 -10.22
N GLN A 106 22.61 -8.09 -9.47
CA GLN A 106 22.28 -6.96 -8.61
C GLN A 106 21.82 -5.75 -9.44
N LYS A 107 22.52 -5.44 -10.54
CA LYS A 107 22.16 -4.36 -11.46
C LYS A 107 20.77 -4.56 -12.07
N GLU A 108 20.44 -5.78 -12.48
CA GLU A 108 19.09 -6.12 -12.97
C GLU A 108 18.02 -5.93 -11.88
N LYS A 109 18.29 -6.38 -10.63
CA LYS A 109 17.39 -6.17 -9.48
C LYS A 109 17.19 -4.67 -9.19
N ILE A 110 18.25 -3.86 -9.24
CA ILE A 110 18.18 -2.40 -9.04
C ILE A 110 17.35 -1.74 -10.16
N VAL A 111 17.49 -2.16 -11.42
CA VAL A 111 16.65 -1.67 -12.53
C VAL A 111 15.18 -2.04 -12.33
N LYS A 112 14.88 -3.28 -11.89
CA LYS A 112 13.53 -3.71 -11.54
C LYS A 112 12.93 -2.88 -10.39
N LEU A 113 13.71 -2.62 -9.33
CA LEU A 113 13.29 -1.77 -8.20
C LEU A 113 13.04 -0.33 -8.62
N LYS A 114 13.91 0.28 -9.44
CA LYS A 114 13.70 1.63 -10.00
C LYS A 114 12.42 1.70 -10.87
N SER A 115 12.14 0.66 -11.65
CA SER A 115 10.91 0.54 -12.44
C SER A 115 9.65 0.43 -11.56
N LEU A 116 9.70 -0.39 -10.51
CA LEU A 116 8.61 -0.52 -9.53
C LEU A 116 8.36 0.78 -8.77
N LEU A 117 9.43 1.44 -8.30
CA LEU A 117 9.34 2.73 -7.62
C LEU A 117 8.75 3.82 -8.53
N GLY A 118 9.15 3.85 -9.81
CA GLY A 118 8.57 4.75 -10.80
C GLY A 118 7.08 4.49 -11.06
N ARG A 119 6.65 3.22 -11.08
CA ARG A 119 5.22 2.85 -11.18
C ARG A 119 4.44 3.23 -9.92
N SER A 120 5.02 3.00 -8.73
CA SER A 120 4.44 3.40 -7.45
C SER A 120 4.24 4.91 -7.34
N ALA A 121 5.28 5.69 -7.65
CA ALA A 121 5.21 7.15 -7.67
C ALA A 121 4.22 7.69 -8.71
N LYS A 122 4.02 6.99 -9.85
CA LYS A 122 2.96 7.31 -10.80
C LYS A 122 1.57 7.04 -10.23
N ALA A 123 1.34 5.83 -9.68
CA ALA A 123 0.07 5.45 -9.08
C ALA A 123 -0.33 6.37 -7.91
N GLN A 124 0.64 6.82 -7.11
CA GLN A 124 0.41 7.79 -6.02
C GLN A 124 -0.03 9.17 -6.55
N ARG A 125 0.48 9.61 -7.70
CA ARG A 125 0.01 10.86 -8.35
C ARG A 125 -1.39 10.70 -8.92
N GLU A 126 -1.69 9.57 -9.55
CA GLU A 126 -3.03 9.28 -10.09
C GLU A 126 -4.05 9.22 -8.95
N ALA A 127 -3.77 8.49 -7.87
CA ALA A 127 -4.61 8.44 -6.67
C ALA A 127 -4.83 9.82 -6.02
N LYS A 128 -3.82 10.71 -6.01
CA LYS A 128 -3.98 12.09 -5.54
C LYS A 128 -4.92 12.90 -6.44
N VAL A 129 -4.81 12.77 -7.76
CA VAL A 129 -5.70 13.45 -8.71
C VAL A 129 -7.15 12.97 -8.56
N ASP A 130 -7.36 11.67 -8.35
CA ASP A 130 -8.70 11.10 -8.08
C ASP A 130 -9.27 11.56 -6.73
N LEU A 131 -8.43 11.70 -5.70
CA LEU A 131 -8.82 12.29 -4.42
C LEU A 131 -9.24 13.76 -4.57
N ASP A 132 -8.44 14.57 -5.26
CA ASP A 132 -8.78 15.98 -5.54
C ASP A 132 -10.07 16.11 -6.39
N ALA A 133 -10.33 15.16 -7.29
CA ALA A 133 -11.54 15.11 -8.09
C ALA A 133 -12.78 14.67 -7.29
N THR A 134 -12.64 13.74 -6.35
CA THR A 134 -13.74 13.31 -5.46
C THR A 134 -14.07 14.38 -4.41
N LEU A 135 -13.08 15.05 -3.84
CA LEU A 135 -13.28 16.22 -2.97
C LEU A 135 -14.07 17.33 -3.67
N LYS A 136 -13.72 17.68 -4.93
CA LYS A 136 -14.51 18.66 -5.72
C LYS A 136 -15.95 18.23 -5.99
N LYS A 137 -16.21 16.93 -6.16
CA LYS A 137 -17.58 16.41 -6.30
C LYS A 137 -18.35 16.52 -4.98
N LEU A 138 -17.69 16.25 -3.85
CA LEU A 138 -18.25 16.38 -2.51
C LEU A 138 -18.60 17.84 -2.17
N ASP A 139 -17.71 18.79 -2.45
CA ASP A 139 -17.97 20.24 -2.29
C ASP A 139 -19.18 20.71 -3.11
N ASN A 140 -19.29 20.24 -4.36
CA ASN A 140 -20.43 20.56 -5.21
C ASN A 140 -21.74 19.95 -4.68
N ALA A 141 -21.69 18.73 -4.13
CA ALA A 141 -22.84 18.11 -3.47
C ALA A 141 -23.27 18.88 -2.23
N PHE A 142 -22.33 19.32 -1.37
CA PHE A 142 -22.64 20.17 -0.21
C PHE A 142 -23.29 21.51 -0.61
N ARG A 143 -22.78 22.17 -1.66
CA ARG A 143 -23.39 23.41 -2.20
C ARG A 143 -24.81 23.18 -2.72
N GLU A 144 -25.07 22.04 -3.35
CA GLU A 144 -26.42 21.71 -3.83
C GLU A 144 -27.37 21.38 -2.68
N ILE A 145 -26.91 20.67 -1.63
CA ILE A 145 -27.67 20.45 -0.38
C ILE A 145 -28.01 21.80 0.26
N GLU A 146 -27.07 22.72 0.38
CA GLU A 146 -27.30 24.07 0.92
C GLU A 146 -28.33 24.85 0.07
N ARG A 147 -28.25 24.73 -1.26
CA ARG A 147 -29.21 25.32 -2.20
C ARG A 147 -30.61 24.73 -2.07
N LEU A 148 -30.71 23.42 -1.83
CA LEU A 148 -31.97 22.71 -1.62
C LEU A 148 -32.58 23.07 -0.26
N ASN A 149 -31.79 23.14 0.81
CA ASN A 149 -32.25 23.63 2.11
C ASN A 149 -32.83 25.05 2.00
N LYS A 150 -32.12 25.98 1.34
CA LYS A 150 -32.64 27.34 1.06
C LYS A 150 -33.94 27.37 0.22
N LYS A 151 -34.28 26.30 -0.49
CA LYS A 151 -35.59 26.14 -1.15
C LYS A 151 -36.64 25.54 -0.21
N ILE A 152 -36.26 24.58 0.61
CA ILE A 152 -37.12 24.00 1.65
C ILE A 152 -37.56 25.10 2.62
N ASP A 153 -36.64 25.95 3.09
CA ASP A 153 -36.95 27.08 3.97
C ASP A 153 -37.94 28.07 3.32
N LYS A 154 -37.82 28.31 2.00
CA LYS A 154 -38.77 29.15 1.24
C LYS A 154 -40.13 28.50 1.03
N LEU A 155 -40.21 27.17 1.03
CA LEU A 155 -41.47 26.43 0.95
C LEU A 155 -42.14 26.30 2.33
N ALA A 156 -41.35 26.13 3.40
CA ALA A 156 -41.81 26.10 4.78
C ALA A 156 -42.33 27.46 5.25
N ASN A 157 -41.66 28.55 4.86
CA ASN A 157 -42.08 29.93 5.15
C ASN A 157 -43.07 30.50 4.11
N ARG A 158 -43.64 29.67 3.23
CA ARG A 158 -44.68 30.11 2.28
C ARG A 158 -46.01 30.17 3.03
N PRO A 159 -46.84 31.23 2.85
CA PRO A 159 -48.17 31.29 3.44
C PRO A 159 -48.95 30.01 3.15
N THR A 160 -49.38 29.36 4.22
CA THR A 160 -50.15 28.13 4.16
C THR A 160 -51.51 28.40 3.51
N HIS A 161 -52.13 27.37 2.95
CA HIS A 161 -53.47 27.53 2.36
C HIS A 161 -54.52 27.96 3.41
N MET A 162 -54.26 27.74 4.70
CA MET A 162 -55.09 28.24 5.81
C MET A 162 -54.92 29.74 6.04
N GLU A 163 -53.71 30.27 6.00
CA GLU A 163 -53.46 31.73 6.11
C GLU A 163 -54.05 32.49 4.91
N LEU A 164 -53.89 31.94 3.70
CA LEU A 164 -54.53 32.47 2.50
C LEU A 164 -56.06 32.44 2.59
N LEU A 165 -56.65 31.38 3.15
CA LEU A 165 -58.11 31.30 3.36
C LEU A 165 -58.58 32.32 4.41
N ALA A 166 -57.84 32.53 5.49
CA ALA A 166 -58.14 33.57 6.48
C ALA A 166 -58.05 34.98 5.88
N ASP A 167 -57.05 35.25 5.03
CA ASP A 167 -56.97 36.50 4.26
C ASP A 167 -58.16 36.64 3.28
N PHE A 168 -58.59 35.57 2.61
CA PHE A 168 -59.77 35.59 1.74
C PHE A 168 -61.05 35.88 2.54
N GLU A 169 -61.27 35.22 3.68
CA GLU A 169 -62.42 35.43 4.57
C GLU A 169 -62.46 36.87 5.08
N THR A 170 -61.33 37.38 5.59
CA THR A 170 -61.20 38.77 6.07
C THR A 170 -61.47 39.81 4.99
N ASN A 171 -61.02 39.56 3.74
CA ASN A 171 -61.30 40.45 2.61
C ASN A 171 -62.74 40.31 2.09
N PHE A 172 -63.34 39.12 2.16
CA PHE A 172 -64.72 38.86 1.76
C PHE A 172 -65.72 39.53 2.70
N ASP A 173 -65.51 39.44 4.01
CA ASP A 173 -66.30 40.16 5.02
C ASP A 173 -66.20 41.68 4.84
N ARG A 174 -65.00 42.19 4.58
CA ARG A 174 -64.79 43.62 4.26
C ARG A 174 -65.55 44.04 2.99
N ALA A 175 -65.62 43.18 1.97
CA ALA A 175 -66.38 43.45 0.76
C ALA A 175 -67.91 43.41 1.00
N LEU A 176 -68.41 42.43 1.77
CA LEU A 176 -69.82 42.34 2.16
C LEU A 176 -70.29 43.57 2.95
N LEU A 177 -69.50 44.02 3.92
CA LEU A 177 -69.76 45.25 4.67
C LEU A 177 -69.73 46.51 3.79
N SER A 178 -68.96 46.50 2.69
CA SER A 178 -68.94 47.60 1.72
C SER A 178 -70.18 47.62 0.81
N VAL A 179 -70.74 46.45 0.45
CA VAL A 179 -71.90 46.34 -0.45
C VAL A 179 -73.23 46.60 0.26
N GLY A 180 -73.35 46.28 1.55
CA GLY A 180 -74.57 46.46 2.33
C GLY A 180 -75.01 47.91 2.62
N SER A 181 -74.37 48.92 2.02
CA SER A 181 -74.57 50.35 2.37
C SER A 181 -75.10 51.24 1.24
N GLN A 182 -75.46 50.69 0.06
CA GLN A 182 -76.01 51.48 -1.06
C GLN A 182 -77.32 50.95 -1.68
N GLN A 183 -78.40 51.62 -1.28
CA GLN A 183 -79.42 52.25 -2.15
C GLN A 183 -80.71 51.49 -2.53
N VAL A 184 -81.77 52.29 -2.74
CA VAL A 184 -83.22 51.99 -2.73
C VAL A 184 -83.92 52.61 -3.96
N GLY A 185 -85.06 52.04 -4.38
CA GLY A 185 -86.01 52.57 -5.39
C GLY A 185 -85.83 51.90 -6.76
N GLY A 186 -86.84 51.54 -7.57
CA GLY A 186 -88.26 51.92 -7.75
C GLY A 186 -88.54 51.75 -9.27
N GLU A 187 -89.73 51.82 -9.89
CA GLU A 187 -91.14 51.81 -9.51
C GLU A 187 -91.94 51.43 -10.81
N GLU A 188 -93.27 51.26 -10.76
CA GLU A 188 -94.09 50.67 -11.85
C GLU A 188 -94.50 51.64 -12.99
N THR A 189 -95.04 51.11 -14.12
CA THR A 189 -96.21 51.72 -14.81
C THR A 189 -96.87 50.79 -15.85
N ALA A 190 -98.20 50.97 -16.07
CA ALA A 190 -99.04 50.19 -16.97
C ALA A 190 -100.02 51.10 -17.82
N PRO A 191 -101.20 50.70 -18.36
CA PRO A 191 -101.54 50.96 -19.78
C PRO A 191 -102.82 51.80 -20.05
N SER A 192 -103.21 51.97 -21.34
CA SER A 192 -104.45 52.67 -21.77
C SER A 192 -104.92 52.32 -23.20
N THR A 193 -106.13 52.68 -23.68
CA THR A 193 -107.50 52.20 -23.34
C THR A 193 -108.59 53.03 -24.09
N SER A 194 -109.75 52.43 -24.44
CA SER A 194 -111.07 53.10 -24.74
C SER A 194 -111.25 53.88 -26.07
N MET A 195 -112.46 54.13 -26.67
CA MET A 195 -113.81 53.48 -26.79
C MET A 195 -114.73 54.30 -27.78
N THR A 196 -115.88 53.73 -28.24
CA THR A 196 -117.26 54.35 -28.48
C THR A 196 -117.47 55.65 -29.33
N SER A 197 -118.64 56.01 -29.95
CA SER A 197 -119.95 55.35 -30.26
C SER A 197 -120.93 56.25 -31.10
N THR A 198 -121.83 55.62 -31.90
CA THR A 198 -123.29 55.93 -32.19
C THR A 198 -123.84 57.22 -32.87
N LEU A 199 -124.59 57.03 -33.98
CA LEU A 199 -126.02 57.42 -34.29
C LEU A 199 -126.44 58.93 -34.32
N GLU A 200 -127.38 59.46 -35.14
CA GLU A 200 -128.22 58.99 -36.28
C GLU A 200 -128.90 60.21 -37.00
N LYS A 201 -129.27 60.08 -38.29
CA LYS A 201 -130.40 60.76 -39.00
C LYS A 201 -130.38 60.36 -40.48
N GLU A 202 -131.54 60.34 -41.18
CA GLU A 202 -131.70 59.78 -42.54
C GLU A 202 -132.22 60.78 -43.62
N SER A 203 -132.22 60.34 -44.89
CA SER A 203 -132.73 60.99 -46.13
C SER A 203 -131.80 61.94 -46.92
N ALA A 204 -131.18 62.98 -46.33
CA ALA A 204 -130.07 63.72 -47.00
C ALA A 204 -128.72 62.98 -46.89
N VAL A 205 -128.83 61.69 -46.67
CA VAL A 205 -127.93 60.91 -45.81
C VAL A 205 -127.37 59.75 -46.56
N VAL A 206 -127.96 59.31 -47.68
CA VAL A 206 -127.32 58.29 -48.52
C VAL A 206 -126.04 58.86 -49.15
N ASP A 207 -126.07 60.09 -49.68
CA ASP A 207 -124.86 60.73 -50.22
C ASP A 207 -123.88 61.19 -49.13
N HIS A 208 -124.38 61.65 -47.97
CA HIS A 208 -123.50 61.97 -46.84
C HIS A 208 -122.94 60.71 -46.17
N LEU A 209 -123.68 59.59 -46.09
CA LEU A 209 -123.12 58.28 -45.71
C LEU A 209 -122.16 57.80 -46.78
N LEU A 210 -122.43 57.92 -48.08
CA LEU A 210 -121.50 57.46 -49.11
C LEU A 210 -120.18 58.25 -49.07
N MET A 211 -120.24 59.55 -48.84
CA MET A 211 -119.06 60.39 -48.58
C MET A 211 -118.38 60.06 -47.26
N GLN A 212 -119.14 59.83 -46.19
CA GLN A 212 -118.61 59.49 -44.87
C GLN A 212 -118.04 58.06 -44.83
N GLU A 213 -118.67 57.10 -45.49
CA GLU A 213 -118.19 55.73 -45.69
C GLU A 213 -117.02 55.69 -46.66
N LEU A 214 -116.95 56.56 -47.68
CA LEU A 214 -115.73 56.72 -48.48
C LEU A 214 -114.58 57.31 -47.66
N ASN A 215 -114.85 58.30 -46.81
CA ASN A 215 -113.84 58.88 -45.92
C ASN A 215 -113.44 57.90 -44.81
N ASP A 216 -114.38 57.15 -44.23
CA ASP A 216 -114.13 56.09 -43.24
C ASP A 216 -113.43 54.89 -43.90
N ALA A 217 -113.78 54.51 -45.12
CA ALA A 217 -113.08 53.48 -45.89
C ALA A 217 -111.66 53.95 -46.24
N ARG A 218 -111.48 55.22 -46.61
CA ARG A 218 -110.15 55.80 -46.85
C ARG A 218 -109.32 55.85 -45.57
N ALA A 219 -109.90 56.25 -44.44
CA ALA A 219 -109.24 56.24 -43.14
C ALA A 219 -108.95 54.80 -42.66
N ARG A 220 -109.82 53.82 -42.96
CA ARG A 220 -109.55 52.39 -42.74
C ARG A 220 -108.43 51.89 -43.64
N VAL A 221 -108.38 52.28 -44.92
CA VAL A 221 -107.30 51.93 -45.86
C VAL A 221 -105.98 52.54 -45.39
N GLU A 222 -105.93 53.84 -45.07
CA GLU A 222 -104.73 54.51 -44.53
C GLU A 222 -104.27 53.88 -43.20
N LYS A 223 -105.21 53.50 -42.33
CA LYS A 223 -104.91 52.74 -41.10
C LYS A 223 -104.39 51.33 -41.39
N LEU A 224 -104.90 50.65 -42.41
CA LEU A 224 -104.43 49.33 -42.84
C LEU A 224 -103.06 49.42 -43.53
N GLU A 225 -102.80 50.46 -44.33
CA GLU A 225 -101.51 50.77 -44.93
C GLU A 225 -100.46 51.08 -43.86
N SER A 226 -100.82 51.90 -42.86
CA SER A 226 -99.99 52.19 -41.68
C SER A 226 -99.71 50.93 -40.85
N LEU A 227 -100.74 50.10 -40.60
CA LEU A 227 -100.57 48.81 -39.91
C LEU A 227 -99.67 47.86 -40.72
N ASN A 228 -99.84 47.79 -42.04
CA ASN A 228 -99.04 46.95 -42.92
C ASN A 228 -97.58 47.43 -42.97
N ALA A 229 -97.34 48.74 -43.04
CA ALA A 229 -96.00 49.32 -42.94
C ALA A 229 -95.35 49.02 -41.58
N ALA A 230 -96.08 49.13 -40.47
CA ALA A 230 -95.61 48.77 -39.14
C ALA A 230 -95.32 47.27 -39.00
N LEU A 231 -96.15 46.40 -39.59
CA LEU A 231 -95.93 44.95 -39.63
C LEU A 231 -94.71 44.58 -40.49
N MET A 232 -94.51 45.22 -41.65
CA MET A 232 -93.34 45.03 -42.51
C MET A 232 -92.06 45.51 -41.83
N HIS A 233 -92.09 46.65 -41.14
CA HIS A 233 -90.97 47.13 -40.33
C HIS A 233 -90.65 46.14 -39.20
N ARG A 234 -91.67 45.67 -38.46
CA ARG A 234 -91.50 44.68 -37.40
C ARG A 234 -90.98 43.33 -37.92
N ALA A 235 -91.42 42.88 -39.09
CA ALA A 235 -90.92 41.68 -39.74
C ALA A 235 -89.44 41.83 -40.12
N SER A 236 -89.06 42.97 -40.72
CA SER A 236 -87.66 43.28 -41.05
C SER A 236 -86.77 43.37 -39.80
N GLN A 237 -87.26 43.95 -38.71
CA GLN A 237 -86.57 43.97 -37.43
C GLN A 237 -86.36 42.56 -36.87
N LEU A 238 -87.42 41.75 -36.80
CA LEU A 238 -87.33 40.37 -36.31
C LEU A 238 -86.41 39.50 -37.18
N GLU A 239 -86.38 39.71 -38.50
CA GLU A 239 -85.38 39.08 -39.38
C GLU A 239 -83.95 39.50 -39.04
N GLY A 240 -83.72 40.78 -38.70
CA GLY A 240 -82.43 41.28 -38.23
C GLY A 240 -82.01 40.57 -36.93
N GLU A 241 -82.87 40.61 -35.91
CA GLU A 241 -82.65 39.95 -34.62
C GLU A 241 -82.42 38.42 -34.73
N VAL A 242 -83.04 37.76 -35.71
CA VAL A 242 -82.82 36.33 -36.00
C VAL A 242 -81.47 36.11 -36.71
N LYS A 243 -81.08 36.99 -37.63
CA LYS A 243 -79.76 36.94 -38.30
C LYS A 243 -78.63 37.18 -37.29
N ASP A 244 -78.79 38.12 -36.36
CA ASP A 244 -77.80 38.42 -35.33
C ASP A 244 -77.71 37.33 -34.27
N ARG A 245 -78.84 36.82 -33.74
CA ARG A 245 -78.82 35.63 -32.86
C ARG A 245 -78.22 34.38 -33.53
N ARG A 246 -78.35 34.24 -34.85
CA ARG A 246 -77.69 33.17 -35.59
C ARG A 246 -76.17 33.36 -35.62
N ARG A 247 -75.68 34.58 -35.90
CA ARG A 247 -74.24 34.91 -35.83
C ARG A 247 -73.67 34.66 -34.44
N GLU A 248 -74.37 35.09 -33.38
CA GLU A 248 -73.97 34.84 -31.99
C GLU A 248 -73.89 33.34 -31.67
N ASN A 249 -74.86 32.54 -32.10
CA ASN A 249 -74.83 31.08 -31.96
C ASN A 249 -73.67 30.44 -32.72
N ASP A 250 -73.40 30.87 -33.96
CA ASP A 250 -72.29 30.38 -34.77
C ASP A 250 -70.93 30.77 -34.13
N GLU A 251 -70.80 31.98 -33.58
CA GLU A 251 -69.64 32.42 -32.82
C GLU A 251 -69.43 31.62 -31.53
N LEU A 252 -70.49 31.39 -30.75
CA LEU A 252 -70.44 30.60 -29.52
C LEU A 252 -70.07 29.14 -29.82
N SER A 253 -70.63 28.55 -30.88
CA SER A 253 -70.28 27.21 -31.36
C SER A 253 -68.79 27.09 -31.72
N ASN A 254 -68.25 28.09 -32.43
CA ASN A 254 -66.82 28.17 -32.75
C ASN A 254 -65.95 28.35 -31.50
N LYS A 255 -66.36 29.19 -30.53
CA LYS A 255 -65.67 29.38 -29.24
C LYS A 255 -65.65 28.07 -28.43
N VAL A 256 -66.76 27.33 -28.35
CA VAL A 256 -66.83 26.02 -27.68
C VAL A 256 -65.90 25.01 -28.34
N SER A 257 -65.95 24.89 -29.67
CA SER A 257 -65.09 23.96 -30.42
C SER A 257 -63.59 24.25 -30.24
N ARG A 258 -63.21 25.54 -30.16
CA ARG A 258 -61.83 25.95 -29.83
C ARG A 258 -61.44 25.54 -28.41
N LEU A 259 -62.28 25.82 -27.42
CA LEU A 259 -62.03 25.49 -26.01
C LEU A 259 -61.97 23.96 -25.78
N GLU A 260 -62.75 23.17 -26.52
CA GLU A 260 -62.65 21.70 -26.50
C GLU A 260 -61.30 21.20 -27.02
N LEU A 261 -60.79 21.80 -28.11
CA LEU A 261 -59.48 21.44 -28.66
C LEU A 261 -58.34 21.85 -27.71
N GLU A 262 -58.40 23.05 -27.15
CA GLU A 262 -57.46 23.56 -26.16
C GLU A 262 -57.43 22.68 -24.90
N LYS A 263 -58.61 22.25 -24.41
CA LYS A 263 -58.73 21.27 -23.33
C LYS A 263 -58.08 19.92 -23.69
N ARG A 264 -58.29 19.40 -24.90
CA ARG A 264 -57.68 18.12 -25.34
C ARG A 264 -56.14 18.23 -25.42
N MET A 265 -55.62 19.35 -25.89
CA MET A 265 -54.18 19.62 -25.90
C MET A 265 -53.61 19.68 -24.47
N ALA A 266 -54.23 20.46 -23.58
CA ALA A 266 -53.78 20.58 -22.19
C ALA A 266 -53.80 19.23 -21.43
N VAL A 267 -54.79 18.38 -21.69
CA VAL A 267 -54.83 17.00 -21.14
C VAL A 267 -53.67 16.15 -21.69
N MET A 268 -53.41 16.20 -23.00
CA MET A 268 -52.31 15.45 -23.62
C MET A 268 -50.93 15.90 -23.10
N GLU A 269 -50.74 17.21 -22.90
CA GLU A 269 -49.52 17.77 -22.31
C GLU A 269 -49.34 17.34 -20.85
N ALA A 270 -50.41 17.34 -20.05
CA ALA A 270 -50.38 16.87 -18.66
C ALA A 270 -50.09 15.35 -18.57
N GLU A 271 -50.68 14.53 -19.45
CA GLU A 271 -50.37 13.10 -19.55
C GLU A 271 -48.92 12.85 -19.97
N HIS A 272 -48.39 13.64 -20.91
CA HIS A 272 -47.00 13.53 -21.33
C HIS A 272 -46.03 13.92 -20.21
N ALA A 273 -46.31 15.02 -19.49
CA ALA A 273 -45.54 15.44 -18.32
C ALA A 273 -45.57 14.37 -17.22
N THR A 274 -46.74 13.75 -16.98
CA THR A 274 -46.90 12.67 -15.99
C THR A 274 -46.10 11.43 -16.37
N ARG A 275 -46.15 10.99 -17.64
CA ARG A 275 -45.34 9.88 -18.15
C ARG A 275 -43.84 10.16 -18.01
N SER A 276 -43.37 11.32 -18.44
CA SER A 276 -41.95 11.71 -18.29
C SER A 276 -41.50 11.78 -16.81
N MET A 277 -42.40 12.17 -15.91
CA MET A 277 -42.13 12.13 -14.46
C MET A 277 -42.02 10.69 -13.93
N GLN A 278 -42.90 9.78 -14.38
CA GLN A 278 -42.86 8.35 -14.01
C GLN A 278 -41.59 7.66 -14.55
N GLU A 279 -41.19 7.94 -15.79
CA GLU A 279 -39.93 7.44 -16.38
C GLU A 279 -38.71 7.92 -15.57
N LYS A 280 -38.67 9.19 -15.18
CA LYS A 280 -37.60 9.74 -14.32
C LYS A 280 -37.60 9.11 -12.93
N ALA A 281 -38.77 8.85 -12.35
CA ALA A 281 -38.88 8.17 -11.06
C ALA A 281 -38.39 6.71 -11.13
N ALA A 282 -38.70 5.99 -12.21
CA ALA A 282 -38.19 4.64 -12.46
C ALA A 282 -36.65 4.63 -12.63
N SER A 283 -36.09 5.56 -13.42
CA SER A 283 -34.64 5.70 -13.60
C SER A 283 -33.92 6.08 -12.29
N LEU A 284 -34.53 6.92 -11.44
CA LEU A 284 -34.00 7.21 -10.10
C LEU A 284 -33.99 5.98 -9.19
N ALA A 285 -35.02 5.14 -9.25
CA ALA A 285 -35.08 3.89 -8.48
C ALA A 285 -34.01 2.87 -8.95
N GLU A 286 -33.78 2.77 -10.26
CA GLU A 286 -32.71 1.96 -10.85
C GLU A 286 -31.31 2.43 -10.40
N MET A 287 -31.02 3.73 -10.52
CA MET A 287 -29.75 4.30 -10.02
C MET A 287 -29.57 4.10 -8.51
N GLN A 288 -30.63 4.18 -7.70
CA GLN A 288 -30.53 3.87 -6.27
C GLN A 288 -30.19 2.39 -6.02
N MET A 289 -30.77 1.47 -6.80
CA MET A 289 -30.46 0.04 -6.70
C MET A 289 -29.00 -0.26 -7.10
N GLU A 290 -28.45 0.44 -8.10
CA GLU A 290 -27.03 0.38 -8.45
C GLU A 290 -26.13 0.91 -7.31
N ILE A 291 -26.46 2.07 -6.73
CA ILE A 291 -25.74 2.67 -5.59
C ILE A 291 -25.73 1.69 -4.41
N ASP A 292 -26.87 1.10 -4.07
CA ASP A 292 -26.99 0.11 -3.00
C ASP A 292 -26.16 -1.15 -3.28
N MET A 293 -26.14 -1.63 -4.53
CA MET A 293 -25.33 -2.77 -4.95
C MET A 293 -23.83 -2.49 -4.84
N VAL A 294 -23.37 -1.35 -5.36
CA VAL A 294 -21.95 -0.92 -5.27
C VAL A 294 -21.54 -0.70 -3.81
N THR A 295 -22.42 -0.10 -2.99
CA THR A 295 -22.18 0.11 -1.56
C THR A 295 -22.04 -1.23 -0.82
N ARG A 296 -22.95 -2.19 -1.04
CA ARG A 296 -22.84 -3.55 -0.47
C ARG A 296 -21.57 -4.28 -0.93
N ALA A 297 -21.19 -4.16 -2.21
CA ALA A 297 -19.97 -4.75 -2.73
C ALA A 297 -18.71 -4.14 -2.09
N SER A 298 -18.67 -2.81 -1.94
CA SER A 298 -17.59 -2.08 -1.26
C SER A 298 -17.47 -2.47 0.22
N MET A 299 -18.58 -2.51 0.96
CA MET A 299 -18.59 -2.99 2.34
C MET A 299 -18.06 -4.43 2.46
N THR A 300 -18.48 -5.32 1.56
CA THR A 300 -18.02 -6.71 1.53
C THR A 300 -16.51 -6.81 1.22
N ALA A 301 -16.00 -5.97 0.33
CA ALA A 301 -14.58 -5.89 0.01
C ALA A 301 -13.76 -5.40 1.23
N ASN A 302 -14.24 -4.37 1.94
CA ASN A 302 -13.60 -3.83 3.13
C ASN A 302 -13.55 -4.86 4.27
N VAL A 303 -14.64 -5.59 4.52
CA VAL A 303 -14.66 -6.68 5.52
C VAL A 303 -13.65 -7.77 5.15
N ARG A 304 -13.56 -8.15 3.87
CA ARG A 304 -12.57 -9.14 3.40
C ARG A 304 -11.13 -8.63 3.53
N ALA A 305 -10.89 -7.35 3.28
CA ALA A 305 -9.58 -6.72 3.45
C ALA A 305 -9.14 -6.70 4.92
N ALA A 306 -10.02 -6.28 5.83
CA ALA A 306 -9.76 -6.28 7.27
C ALA A 306 -9.44 -7.68 7.81
N HIS A 307 -10.20 -8.70 7.39
CA HIS A 307 -9.91 -10.09 7.77
C HIS A 307 -8.59 -10.61 7.18
N GLY A 308 -8.24 -10.20 5.95
CA GLY A 308 -6.93 -10.49 5.36
C GLY A 308 -5.77 -9.85 6.12
N GLU A 309 -5.96 -8.64 6.67
CA GLU A 309 -4.98 -7.97 7.52
C GLU A 309 -4.81 -8.69 8.87
N GLU A 310 -5.91 -9.13 9.49
CA GLU A 310 -5.90 -9.92 10.72
C GLU A 310 -5.12 -11.24 10.54
N ILE A 311 -5.38 -11.98 9.45
CA ILE A 311 -4.61 -13.18 9.09
C ILE A 311 -3.13 -12.84 8.86
N MET A 312 -2.80 -11.69 8.27
CA MET A 312 -1.41 -11.28 8.09
C MET A 312 -0.73 -10.96 9.43
N LYS A 313 -1.45 -10.41 10.41
CA LYS A 313 -0.95 -10.17 11.77
C LYS A 313 -0.68 -11.49 12.50
N THR A 314 -1.57 -12.48 12.43
CA THR A 314 -1.36 -13.80 13.05
C THR A 314 -0.20 -14.56 12.38
N VAL A 315 -0.11 -14.56 11.05
CA VAL A 315 1.04 -15.16 10.34
C VAL A 315 2.37 -14.47 10.70
N LYS A 316 2.37 -13.15 10.93
CA LYS A 316 3.56 -12.43 11.42
C LYS A 316 3.94 -12.82 12.86
N SER A 317 2.99 -13.01 13.78
CA SER A 317 3.29 -13.48 15.14
C SER A 317 3.75 -14.94 15.15
N ASP A 318 3.12 -15.80 14.37
CA ASP A 318 3.48 -17.22 14.28
C ASP A 318 4.88 -17.38 13.68
N LYS A 319 5.23 -16.61 12.66
CA LYS A 319 6.59 -16.60 12.11
C LYS A 319 7.65 -16.21 13.16
N LYS A 320 7.38 -15.20 14.00
CA LYS A 320 8.29 -14.83 15.10
C LYS A 320 8.43 -15.97 16.11
N ARG A 321 7.30 -16.57 16.52
CA ARG A 321 7.28 -17.71 17.45
C ARG A 321 8.03 -18.93 16.89
N VAL A 322 7.93 -19.21 15.59
CA VAL A 322 8.69 -20.28 14.94
C VAL A 322 10.19 -19.98 14.99
N GLN A 323 10.61 -18.74 14.69
CA GLN A 323 12.03 -18.35 14.77
C GLN A 323 12.58 -18.44 16.21
N GLU A 324 11.79 -18.05 17.21
CA GLU A 324 12.14 -18.23 18.63
C GLU A 324 12.31 -19.71 18.98
N LEU A 325 11.38 -20.58 18.58
CA LEU A 325 11.47 -22.03 18.80
C LEU A 325 12.66 -22.66 18.06
N GLU A 326 12.95 -22.24 16.82
CA GLU A 326 14.14 -22.69 16.06
C GLU A 326 15.43 -22.33 16.81
N SER A 327 15.54 -21.11 17.33
CA SER A 327 16.71 -20.69 18.14
C SER A 327 16.85 -21.48 19.44
N GLN A 328 15.74 -21.83 20.10
CA GLN A 328 15.74 -22.66 21.32
C GLN A 328 16.17 -24.10 21.01
N VAL A 329 15.70 -24.66 19.89
CA VAL A 329 16.11 -25.99 19.42
C VAL A 329 17.61 -26.01 19.08
N GLN A 330 18.13 -24.98 18.42
CA GLN A 330 19.56 -24.87 18.15
C GLN A 330 20.37 -24.79 19.45
N ALA A 331 19.98 -23.93 20.40
CA ALA A 331 20.66 -23.82 21.70
C ALA A 331 20.64 -25.14 22.49
N LEU A 332 19.54 -25.91 22.44
CA LEU A 332 19.45 -27.24 23.03
C LEU A 332 20.34 -28.28 22.33
N GLN A 333 20.49 -28.20 21.00
CA GLN A 333 21.42 -29.05 20.25
C GLN A 333 22.88 -28.74 20.60
N GLU A 334 23.26 -27.46 20.66
CA GLU A 334 24.59 -27.02 21.09
C GLU A 334 24.88 -27.44 22.54
N TRP A 335 23.91 -27.31 23.45
CA TRP A 335 24.04 -27.79 24.82
C TRP A 335 24.18 -29.32 24.92
N ALA A 336 23.43 -30.08 24.12
CA ALA A 336 23.52 -31.54 24.07
C ALA A 336 24.88 -32.01 23.53
N LEU A 337 25.43 -31.33 22.51
CA LEU A 337 26.77 -31.58 22.00
C LEU A 337 27.83 -31.29 23.06
N ALA A 338 27.81 -30.11 23.68
CA ALA A 338 28.74 -29.74 24.75
C ALA A 338 28.66 -30.67 25.96
N SER A 339 27.46 -31.13 26.32
CA SER A 339 27.23 -32.12 27.39
C SER A 339 27.81 -33.49 27.02
N SER A 340 27.71 -33.90 25.76
CA SER A 340 28.32 -35.15 25.27
C SER A 340 29.85 -35.09 25.29
N GLU A 341 30.45 -33.96 24.90
CA GLU A 341 31.89 -33.73 24.93
C GLU A 341 32.43 -33.66 26.37
N ALA A 342 31.73 -32.96 27.27
CA ALA A 342 32.05 -32.94 28.69
C ALA A 342 32.01 -34.35 29.30
N LYS A 343 31.05 -35.20 28.87
CA LYS A 343 30.98 -36.61 29.28
C LYS A 343 32.14 -37.43 28.73
N THR A 344 32.56 -37.25 27.46
CA THR A 344 33.73 -37.97 26.93
C THR A 344 35.00 -37.58 27.69
N LEU A 345 35.26 -36.29 27.89
CA LEU A 345 36.40 -35.79 28.67
C LEU A 345 36.39 -36.31 30.12
N ALA A 346 35.22 -36.41 30.75
CA ALA A 346 35.10 -37.03 32.07
C ALA A 346 35.46 -38.52 32.04
N THR A 347 35.00 -39.28 31.05
CA THR A 347 35.37 -40.71 30.92
C THR A 347 36.85 -40.92 30.58
N GLU A 348 37.47 -40.03 29.81
CA GLU A 348 38.91 -40.06 29.54
C GLU A 348 39.71 -39.78 30.81
N ARG A 349 39.28 -38.78 31.61
CA ARG A 349 39.89 -38.50 32.91
C ARG A 349 39.74 -39.65 33.89
N VAL A 350 38.60 -40.34 33.91
CA VAL A 350 38.43 -41.57 34.72
C VAL A 350 39.37 -42.66 34.25
N LYS A 351 39.47 -42.95 32.94
CA LYS A 351 40.42 -43.94 32.40
C LYS A 351 41.87 -43.60 32.76
N LEU A 352 42.25 -42.32 32.69
CA LEU A 352 43.59 -41.84 33.06
C LEU A 352 43.87 -41.99 34.55
N LEU A 353 42.89 -41.72 35.42
CA LEU A 353 43.00 -41.98 36.85
C LEU A 353 43.04 -43.49 37.16
N GLU A 354 42.30 -44.32 36.44
CA GLU A 354 42.33 -45.79 36.57
C GLU A 354 43.66 -46.40 36.10
N THR A 355 44.32 -45.83 35.08
CA THR A 355 45.66 -46.28 34.66
C THR A 355 46.73 -45.79 35.64
N GLN A 356 46.66 -44.55 36.12
CA GLN A 356 47.53 -44.05 37.20
C GLN A 356 47.37 -44.87 38.48
N LEU A 357 46.13 -45.19 38.89
CA LEU A 357 45.86 -45.98 40.08
C LEU A 357 46.31 -47.44 39.90
N ARG A 358 46.18 -48.02 38.70
CA ARG A 358 46.79 -49.33 38.39
C ARG A 358 48.31 -49.27 38.49
N ALA A 359 48.98 -48.28 37.91
CA ALA A 359 50.43 -48.11 38.03
C ALA A 359 50.87 -47.99 39.51
N LEU A 360 50.14 -47.23 40.33
CA LEU A 360 50.42 -47.12 41.77
C LEU A 360 50.13 -48.43 42.55
N GLN A 361 49.15 -49.23 42.14
CA GLN A 361 48.86 -50.53 42.76
C GLN A 361 49.89 -51.60 42.41
N HIS A 362 50.47 -51.58 41.20
CA HIS A 362 51.56 -52.47 40.81
C HIS A 362 52.90 -51.96 41.38
N GLY A 363 53.08 -50.63 41.47
CA GLY A 363 54.21 -49.92 42.09
C GLY A 363 54.34 -50.03 43.62
N ASN A 364 53.56 -50.89 44.28
CA ASN A 364 53.86 -51.35 45.64
C ASN A 364 54.88 -52.52 45.64
N SER A 365 55.30 -52.96 44.46
CA SER A 365 56.62 -53.55 44.22
C SER A 365 57.58 -52.43 43.79
N THR A 366 58.78 -52.36 44.38
CA THR A 366 59.72 -51.26 44.15
C THR A 366 60.34 -51.26 42.75
N GLN A 367 59.72 -50.54 41.82
CA GLN A 367 60.39 -49.81 40.73
C GLN A 367 59.39 -48.83 40.11
N ALA A 368 59.64 -47.52 40.23
CA ALA A 368 58.94 -46.57 39.37
C ALA A 368 59.54 -46.70 37.97
N GLY A 369 58.70 -46.97 36.96
CA GLY A 369 59.14 -47.06 35.57
C GLY A 369 59.91 -45.80 35.16
N GLU A 370 61.20 -45.96 34.83
CA GLU A 370 62.06 -44.84 34.44
C GLU A 370 61.58 -44.23 33.12
N GLU A 371 60.97 -43.04 33.17
CA GLU A 371 60.75 -42.22 31.97
C GLU A 371 62.11 -41.81 31.40
N ARG A 372 62.49 -42.37 30.26
CA ARG A 372 63.77 -42.06 29.61
C ARG A 372 63.53 -41.13 28.42
N ILE A 373 64.11 -39.92 28.47
CA ILE A 373 64.15 -39.02 27.33
C ILE A 373 65.22 -39.55 26.36
N LEU A 374 64.80 -40.02 25.18
CA LEU A 374 65.70 -40.47 24.12
C LEU A 374 66.29 -39.29 23.35
N SER A 375 65.46 -38.32 22.98
CA SER A 375 65.92 -37.12 22.26
C SER A 375 65.00 -35.93 22.50
N THR A 376 65.48 -34.73 22.19
CA THR A 376 64.67 -33.50 22.28
C THR A 376 65.05 -32.53 21.16
N TYR A 377 64.08 -32.25 20.30
CA TYR A 377 64.17 -31.33 19.18
C TYR A 377 63.56 -29.99 19.57
N LYS A 378 64.27 -28.90 19.30
CA LYS A 378 63.78 -27.53 19.49
C LYS A 378 63.84 -26.79 18.17
N GLY A 379 62.76 -26.12 17.81
CA GLY A 379 62.66 -25.43 16.52
C GLY A 379 61.68 -24.26 16.55
N SER A 380 61.63 -23.55 15.43
CA SER A 380 60.60 -22.55 15.18
C SER A 380 60.18 -22.56 13.72
N LEU A 381 58.88 -22.41 13.49
CA LEU A 381 58.23 -22.47 12.20
C LEU A 381 57.40 -21.19 12.00
N VAL A 382 57.48 -20.58 10.82
CA VAL A 382 56.64 -19.42 10.46
C VAL A 382 55.59 -19.88 9.46
N VAL A 383 54.33 -19.84 9.89
CA VAL A 383 53.17 -20.17 9.05
C VAL A 383 52.59 -18.89 8.45
N GLY A 384 52.57 -18.78 7.12
CA GLY A 384 51.99 -17.63 6.42
C GLY A 384 50.50 -17.40 6.72
N ALA A 385 50.00 -16.19 6.46
CA ALA A 385 48.55 -15.95 6.48
C ALA A 385 47.90 -16.70 5.30
N GLY A 386 46.83 -17.46 5.56
CA GLY A 386 46.20 -18.33 4.56
C GLY A 386 46.97 -19.64 4.29
N ASP A 387 48.02 -19.94 5.06
CA ASP A 387 49.01 -20.95 4.74
C ASP A 387 49.04 -22.14 5.71
N ILE A 388 49.73 -23.22 5.31
CA ILE A 388 49.99 -24.43 6.10
C ILE A 388 51.48 -24.72 6.05
N SER A 389 52.08 -25.06 7.18
CA SER A 389 53.48 -25.47 7.28
C SER A 389 53.60 -26.71 8.16
N SER A 390 54.61 -27.55 7.90
CA SER A 390 54.75 -28.87 8.52
C SER A 390 56.19 -29.19 8.91
N HIS A 391 56.35 -29.94 9.99
CA HIS A 391 57.61 -30.46 10.48
C HIS A 391 57.49 -31.98 10.63
N VAL A 392 58.38 -32.72 9.98
CA VAL A 392 58.44 -34.19 10.07
C VAL A 392 59.43 -34.55 11.17
N VAL A 393 58.98 -35.33 12.14
CA VAL A 393 59.82 -35.92 13.20
C VAL A 393 60.03 -37.38 12.85
N VAL A 394 61.27 -37.82 12.80
CA VAL A 394 61.66 -39.18 12.43
C VAL A 394 62.38 -39.81 13.62
N LEU A 395 62.03 -41.04 13.97
CA LEU A 395 62.87 -41.89 14.81
C LEU A 395 64.06 -42.35 13.96
N GLU A 396 65.26 -41.91 14.33
CA GLU A 396 66.50 -42.43 13.75
C GLU A 396 66.74 -43.87 14.24
N ASP A 397 67.40 -44.69 13.42
CA ASP A 397 67.63 -46.10 13.76
C ASP A 397 68.49 -46.24 15.05
N SER A 398 69.38 -45.29 15.32
CA SER A 398 70.11 -45.16 16.59
C SER A 398 69.20 -45.06 17.81
N VAL A 399 68.14 -44.25 17.71
CA VAL A 399 67.13 -44.03 18.75
C VAL A 399 66.21 -45.24 18.90
N LEU A 400 66.02 -46.01 17.82
CA LEU A 400 65.26 -47.25 17.82
C LEU A 400 66.04 -48.41 18.46
N GLU A 401 67.36 -48.48 18.29
CA GLU A 401 68.24 -49.44 18.97
C GLU A 401 68.41 -49.14 20.47
N GLU A 402 68.35 -47.85 20.87
CA GLU A 402 68.35 -47.45 22.29
C GLU A 402 67.03 -47.79 23.02
N ALA A 403 65.92 -47.90 22.28
CA ALA A 403 64.63 -48.35 22.80
C ALA A 403 64.57 -49.89 22.79
N LYS A 404 64.45 -50.51 23.97
CA LYS A 404 64.30 -51.98 24.04
C LYS A 404 63.01 -52.41 23.33
N SER A 405 62.97 -53.62 22.79
CA SER A 405 61.82 -54.16 22.04
C SER A 405 60.49 -54.27 22.82
N ALA A 406 60.50 -53.96 24.12
CA ALA A 406 59.34 -53.91 25.01
C ALA A 406 59.08 -52.50 25.59
N GLU A 407 59.75 -51.45 25.11
CA GLU A 407 59.58 -50.06 25.56
C GLU A 407 58.64 -49.30 24.60
N ARG A 408 57.73 -48.47 25.14
CA ARG A 408 56.79 -47.67 24.34
C ARG A 408 57.37 -46.30 24.04
N VAL A 409 57.45 -45.92 22.77
CA VAL A 409 57.86 -44.58 22.35
C VAL A 409 56.66 -43.63 22.36
N VAL A 410 56.79 -42.53 23.09
CA VAL A 410 55.80 -41.45 23.22
C VAL A 410 56.37 -40.15 22.68
N LEU A 411 55.57 -39.43 21.90
CA LEU A 411 55.89 -38.09 21.42
C LEU A 411 55.31 -37.07 22.41
N ARG A 412 56.15 -36.34 23.14
CA ARG A 412 55.74 -35.16 23.95
C ARG A 412 56.04 -33.89 23.16
N TRP A 413 55.13 -32.92 23.15
CA TRP A 413 55.35 -31.61 22.55
C TRP A 413 54.88 -30.46 23.44
N HIS A 414 55.51 -29.31 23.26
CA HIS A 414 55.15 -28.04 23.89
C HIS A 414 55.32 -26.89 22.88
N PHE A 415 54.29 -26.03 22.75
CA PHE A 415 54.24 -24.93 21.79
C PHE A 415 54.19 -23.56 22.48
N ASP A 416 55.19 -22.74 22.18
CA ASP A 416 55.26 -21.33 22.56
C ASP A 416 54.88 -20.46 21.34
N LEU A 417 53.76 -19.75 21.48
CA LEU A 417 53.22 -18.81 20.49
C LEU A 417 53.36 -17.40 21.08
N ASN A 418 54.02 -16.50 20.35
CA ASN A 418 54.56 -15.24 20.89
C ASN A 418 53.53 -14.21 21.45
N LYS A 419 52.22 -14.50 21.49
CA LYS A 419 51.16 -13.72 22.17
C LYS A 419 49.97 -14.62 22.52
N GLU A 420 49.34 -14.40 23.67
CA GLU A 420 48.21 -15.19 24.19
C GLU A 420 46.97 -15.19 23.26
N ASP A 421 46.74 -14.10 22.53
CA ASP A 421 45.62 -13.94 21.59
C ASP A 421 45.78 -14.70 20.26
N LEU A 422 46.89 -15.42 20.05
CA LEU A 422 47.19 -16.07 18.78
C LEU A 422 46.96 -17.58 18.87
N SER A 423 45.87 -18.03 18.29
CA SER A 423 45.67 -19.44 17.98
C SER A 423 46.18 -19.82 16.58
N VAL A 424 46.49 -21.10 16.42
CA VAL A 424 46.77 -21.79 15.16
C VAL A 424 46.10 -23.18 15.20
N ASP A 425 45.65 -23.70 14.05
CA ASP A 425 45.11 -25.06 13.99
C ASP A 425 46.29 -26.04 13.92
N PHE A 426 46.35 -27.04 14.80
CA PHE A 426 47.39 -28.07 14.84
C PHE A 426 46.80 -29.45 14.51
N SER A 427 47.47 -30.18 13.62
CA SER A 427 47.22 -31.60 13.36
C SER A 427 48.51 -32.40 13.54
N LEU A 428 48.38 -33.65 14.00
CA LEU A 428 49.46 -34.63 14.03
C LEU A 428 49.08 -35.79 13.12
N LEU A 429 49.90 -36.07 12.10
CA LEU A 429 49.67 -37.08 11.08
C LEU A 429 50.67 -38.24 11.25
N LYS A 430 50.24 -39.47 10.93
CA LYS A 430 51.14 -40.64 10.87
C LYS A 430 52.05 -40.55 9.63
N GLY A 431 53.30 -41.00 9.77
CA GLY A 431 54.25 -41.12 8.65
C GLY A 431 54.87 -39.80 8.18
N LYS A 432 55.62 -39.88 7.08
CA LYS A 432 56.40 -38.76 6.49
C LYS A 432 55.55 -38.01 5.44
N CYS A 433 54.94 -36.90 5.84
CA CYS A 433 54.08 -36.07 4.99
C CYS A 433 54.62 -34.63 4.86
N PRO A 434 55.79 -34.41 4.22
CA PRO A 434 56.39 -33.07 4.13
C PRO A 434 55.52 -32.06 3.38
N ASP A 435 54.76 -32.51 2.37
CA ASP A 435 54.02 -31.66 1.44
C ASP A 435 52.52 -31.56 1.72
N LYS A 436 51.95 -30.38 1.45
CA LYS A 436 50.50 -30.07 1.55
C LYS A 436 49.61 -30.99 0.73
N SER A 437 50.13 -31.58 -0.35
CA SER A 437 49.42 -32.57 -1.17
C SER A 437 49.19 -33.87 -0.41
N MET A 438 50.16 -34.29 0.42
CA MET A 438 50.11 -35.52 1.20
C MET A 438 49.20 -35.39 2.43
N HIS A 439 49.11 -34.19 3.02
CA HIS A 439 48.28 -33.93 4.21
C HIS A 439 46.80 -34.31 4.05
N LYS A 440 46.27 -34.29 2.82
CA LYS A 440 44.85 -34.65 2.55
C LYS A 440 44.53 -36.14 2.68
N ASN A 441 45.52 -37.00 2.49
CA ASN A 441 45.36 -38.46 2.44
C ASN A 441 46.05 -39.16 3.62
N ALA A 442 46.71 -38.41 4.49
CA ALA A 442 47.39 -38.92 5.68
C ALA A 442 46.39 -39.17 6.80
N ASP A 443 46.64 -40.22 7.60
CA ASP A 443 45.81 -40.59 8.74
C ASP A 443 46.12 -39.68 9.95
N PRO A 444 45.17 -38.83 10.41
CA PRO A 444 45.40 -37.91 11.51
C PRO A 444 45.22 -38.62 12.86
N ILE A 445 46.23 -38.50 13.71
CA ILE A 445 46.15 -38.87 15.13
C ILE A 445 45.43 -37.75 15.91
N ILE A 446 45.70 -36.50 15.53
CA ILE A 446 45.02 -35.30 16.01
C ILE A 446 44.65 -34.49 14.77
N ASP A 447 43.38 -34.11 14.61
CA ASP A 447 42.92 -33.25 13.51
C ASP A 447 42.46 -31.88 14.03
N LYS A 448 43.06 -30.80 13.50
CA LYS A 448 42.63 -29.40 13.63
C LYS A 448 42.39 -28.92 15.07
N ARG A 449 43.16 -29.43 16.04
CA ARG A 449 43.13 -28.95 17.43
C ARG A 449 43.60 -27.49 17.45
N VAL A 450 42.74 -26.58 17.88
CA VAL A 450 43.09 -25.17 18.04
C VAL A 450 44.03 -25.04 19.24
N VAL A 451 45.30 -24.68 18.99
CA VAL A 451 46.33 -24.49 20.04
C VAL A 451 46.62 -23.00 20.26
N ARG A 452 46.93 -22.63 21.51
CA ARG A 452 47.36 -21.29 21.96
C ARG A 452 48.74 -21.39 22.62
N GLY A 453 49.34 -20.26 23.00
CA GLY A 453 50.65 -20.26 23.68
C GLY A 453 50.63 -21.09 24.96
N GLY A 454 51.68 -21.90 25.16
CA GLY A 454 51.78 -22.85 26.28
C GLY A 454 51.07 -24.19 26.03
N ALA A 455 50.54 -24.45 24.83
CA ALA A 455 49.88 -25.71 24.53
C ALA A 455 50.87 -26.89 24.55
N GLU A 456 50.56 -27.89 25.37
CA GLU A 456 51.32 -29.14 25.50
C GLU A 456 50.45 -30.36 25.21
N GLY A 457 51.11 -31.49 24.98
CA GLY A 457 50.47 -32.78 24.75
C GLY A 457 51.46 -33.92 24.61
N GLU A 458 50.94 -35.13 24.76
CA GLU A 458 51.66 -36.39 24.61
C GLU A 458 50.86 -37.33 23.71
N GLN A 459 51.53 -38.18 22.95
CA GLN A 459 50.89 -39.14 22.06
C GLN A 459 51.70 -40.43 21.91
N GLU A 460 51.09 -41.54 22.32
CA GLU A 460 51.54 -42.89 21.99
C GLU A 460 51.27 -43.20 20.51
N TYR A 461 52.03 -44.13 19.92
CA TYR A 461 51.86 -44.61 18.54
C TYR A 461 52.01 -43.54 17.45
N ALA A 462 52.60 -42.38 17.77
CA ALA A 462 52.88 -41.32 16.81
C ALA A 462 53.68 -41.82 15.59
N PHE A 463 54.61 -42.75 15.83
CA PHE A 463 55.57 -43.28 14.88
C PHE A 463 55.16 -44.61 14.21
N ALA A 464 53.89 -45.01 14.32
CA ALA A 464 53.41 -46.32 13.83
C ALA A 464 53.49 -46.52 12.30
N VAL A 465 53.86 -45.50 11.54
CA VAL A 465 54.05 -45.52 10.07
C VAL A 465 55.39 -44.87 9.74
N ASP A 466 56.21 -45.52 8.91
CA ASP A 466 57.53 -45.05 8.44
C ASP A 466 58.52 -44.61 9.53
N ASN A 467 58.34 -45.08 10.78
CA ASN A 467 59.05 -44.62 11.97
C ASN A 467 59.04 -43.08 12.09
N ALA A 468 57.92 -42.44 11.71
CA ALA A 468 57.81 -40.99 11.62
C ALA A 468 56.41 -40.47 11.93
N CYS A 469 56.35 -39.20 12.30
CA CYS A 469 55.12 -38.43 12.35
C CYS A 469 55.32 -37.06 11.72
N THR A 470 54.21 -36.43 11.31
CA THR A 470 54.22 -35.08 10.76
C THR A 470 53.35 -34.17 11.60
N MET A 471 53.97 -33.16 12.20
CA MET A 471 53.30 -32.05 12.87
C MET A 471 52.92 -31.00 11.83
N VAL A 472 51.64 -30.65 11.76
CA VAL A 472 51.11 -29.68 10.78
C VAL A 472 50.50 -28.50 11.51
N PHE A 473 50.91 -27.29 11.14
CA PHE A 473 50.38 -26.03 11.65
C PHE A 473 49.68 -25.28 10.52
N SER A 474 48.39 -25.02 10.69
CA SER A 474 47.51 -24.40 9.71
C SER A 474 47.03 -23.04 10.20
N ASN A 475 47.31 -22.02 9.40
CA ASN A 475 46.93 -20.62 9.62
C ASN A 475 45.96 -20.13 8.52
N VAL A 476 45.24 -21.05 7.88
CA VAL A 476 44.31 -20.78 6.76
C VAL A 476 43.17 -19.82 7.14
N LYS A 477 42.80 -19.77 8.43
CA LYS A 477 41.77 -18.87 8.99
C LYS A 477 42.28 -17.43 9.22
N SER A 478 43.59 -17.17 9.17
CA SER A 478 44.17 -15.82 9.31
C SER A 478 44.46 -15.22 7.95
N TRP A 479 43.90 -14.05 7.65
CA TRP A 479 44.13 -13.35 6.38
C TRP A 479 45.14 -12.20 6.46
N ILE A 480 45.61 -11.85 7.67
CA ILE A 480 46.32 -10.59 7.92
C ILE A 480 47.73 -10.81 8.50
N ARG A 481 47.94 -11.83 9.35
CA ARG A 481 49.20 -12.01 10.07
C ARG A 481 49.72 -13.45 10.00
N PRO A 482 51.01 -13.67 9.68
CA PRO A 482 51.66 -14.96 9.88
C PRO A 482 51.72 -15.32 11.37
N ARG A 483 51.99 -16.58 11.67
CA ARG A 483 52.15 -17.12 13.02
C ARG A 483 53.54 -17.73 13.16
N THR A 484 54.31 -17.29 14.13
CA THR A 484 55.55 -17.96 14.53
C THR A 484 55.22 -18.95 15.65
N VAL A 485 55.39 -20.23 15.38
CA VAL A 485 55.29 -21.31 16.36
C VAL A 485 56.71 -21.63 16.81
N ARG A 486 57.02 -21.53 18.10
CA ARG A 486 58.22 -22.13 18.69
C ARG A 486 57.80 -23.46 19.30
N TYR A 487 58.55 -24.53 19.06
CA TYR A 487 58.19 -25.87 19.53
C TYR A 487 59.37 -26.55 20.19
N THR A 488 59.08 -27.28 21.26
CA THR A 488 59.95 -28.31 21.83
C THR A 488 59.22 -29.64 21.68
N VAL A 489 59.92 -30.64 21.15
CA VAL A 489 59.41 -32.01 20.94
C VAL A 489 60.40 -32.96 21.58
N SER A 490 59.93 -33.82 22.48
CA SER A 490 60.76 -34.82 23.16
C SER A 490 60.26 -36.21 22.81
N LEU A 491 61.21 -37.11 22.50
CA LEU A 491 60.92 -38.53 22.33
C LEU A 491 61.21 -39.21 23.66
N LEU A 492 60.20 -39.90 24.19
CA LEU A 492 60.22 -40.51 25.50
C LEU A 492 60.04 -42.01 25.33
N VAL A 493 60.73 -42.78 26.16
CA VAL A 493 60.47 -44.19 26.37
C VAL A 493 59.79 -44.36 27.72
N LEU A 494 58.66 -45.05 27.69
CA LEU A 494 58.01 -45.63 28.85
C LEU A 494 58.33 -47.13 28.87
N SER A 495 58.96 -47.60 29.95
CA SER A 495 59.08 -49.04 30.19
C SER A 495 57.68 -49.63 30.36
N ASN A 496 57.36 -50.69 29.64
CA ASN A 496 56.22 -51.53 30.05
C ASN A 496 56.60 -52.22 31.38
N GLU A 497 55.72 -52.11 32.37
CA GLU A 497 55.59 -53.11 33.45
C GLU A 497 54.81 -54.33 32.94
#